data_AF-A0A958GK11-F1
#
_entry.id   AF-A0A958GK11-F1
#
_cell.length_a   1.000
_cell.length_b   1.000
_cell.length_c   1.000
_cell.angle_alpha   90.00
_cell.angle_beta   90.00
_cell.angle_gamma   90.00
#
_symmetry.space_group_name_H-M   'P 1'
#
loop_
_entity.id
_entity.type
_entity.pdbx_description
1 polymer ?
#
loop_
_entity_poly.entity_id
_entity_poly.type
_entity_poly.pdbx_seq_one_letter_code
_entity_poly.pdbx_strand_id
1 'polypeptide(L)'
;MKRMYWYILALYCGGALPLIGCSPSLQSDVTDRRTESIEDATSVLYQQPAPFHRPSGGMNDGLQNSPQRTDAESEFRIRPGMEFSLLAVEDENIKGRFRVNFDGDLKLPYDVTVHADGLTKEQLREEIVEAYAHFFRVPPSIE
;
A
#
# COMPACT_ATOMS: atom_id res chain seq x y z
N MET A 1 11.41 26.15 16.90
CA MET A 1 10.47 27.25 16.56
C MET A 1 9.06 26.70 16.78
N LYS A 2 8.31 27.26 17.72
CA LYS A 2 6.99 26.75 18.16
C LYS A 2 5.90 27.25 17.20
N ARG A 3 5.17 26.34 16.54
CA ARG A 3 3.95 26.68 15.79
C ARG A 3 2.73 26.15 16.56
N MET A 4 2.05 27.07 17.23
CA MET A 4 0.69 26.93 17.77
C MET A 4 -0.31 27.27 16.67
N TYR A 5 -1.23 26.38 16.33
CA TYR A 5 -2.50 26.71 15.63
C TYR A 5 -3.55 25.67 16.08
N TRP A 6 -4.36 26.00 17.09
CA TRP A 6 -5.73 26.55 17.02
C TRP A 6 -6.80 25.53 16.59
N TYR A 7 -7.51 25.03 17.62
CA TYR A 7 -8.81 24.37 17.58
C TYR A 7 -9.85 25.28 16.89
N ILE A 8 -10.65 24.73 15.96
CA ILE A 8 -11.97 25.27 15.63
C ILE A 8 -12.99 24.13 15.75
N LEU A 9 -13.71 24.19 16.87
CA LEU A 9 -14.94 23.47 17.15
C LEU A 9 -16.05 24.09 16.28
N ALA A 10 -16.57 23.37 15.30
CA ALA A 10 -17.79 23.77 14.60
C ALA A 10 -18.91 22.78 14.92
N LEU A 11 -19.64 23.11 15.99
CA LEU A 11 -21.01 22.69 16.22
C LEU A 11 -21.85 23.08 15.00
N TYR A 12 -22.46 22.10 14.32
CA TYR A 12 -23.59 22.37 13.43
C TYR A 12 -24.83 21.64 13.93
N CYS A 13 -25.80 22.46 14.33
CA CYS A 13 -27.23 22.17 14.50
C CYS A 13 -27.72 21.20 13.41
N GLY A 14 -28.55 20.21 13.74
CA GLY A 14 -29.91 20.42 14.18
C GLY A 14 -30.85 20.33 12.97
N GLY A 15 -31.27 19.11 12.64
CA GLY A 15 -32.25 18.84 11.60
C GLY A 15 -33.10 17.62 11.98
N ALA A 16 -34.33 17.89 12.40
CA ALA A 16 -35.32 16.90 12.78
C ALA A 16 -36.14 16.41 11.56
N LEU A 17 -36.28 15.08 11.45
CA LEU A 17 -37.47 14.26 11.09
C LEU A 17 -38.20 14.52 9.73
N PRO A 18 -38.68 13.47 9.01
CA PRO A 18 -39.74 12.61 9.54
C PRO A 18 -39.69 11.10 9.22
N LEU A 19 -40.42 10.38 10.07
CA LEU A 19 -40.85 8.99 9.98
C LEU A 19 -41.83 8.77 8.82
N ILE A 20 -41.49 7.88 7.89
CA ILE A 20 -42.38 7.15 6.97
C ILE A 20 -41.61 5.84 6.71
N GLY A 21 -42.05 4.61 6.92
CA GLY A 21 -43.37 3.99 6.95
C GLY A 21 -43.22 2.66 6.19
N CYS A 22 -43.74 1.55 6.75
CA CYS A 22 -44.28 0.33 6.10
C CYS A 22 -43.60 -0.19 4.80
N SER A 23 -43.24 -1.45 4.57
CA SER A 23 -43.67 -2.77 5.08
C SER A 23 -42.79 -3.86 4.42
N PRO A 24 -42.81 -5.11 4.92
CA PRO A 24 -41.99 -6.21 4.43
C PRO A 24 -42.67 -7.06 3.34
N SER A 25 -41.85 -7.94 2.76
CA SER A 25 -42.21 -9.20 2.08
C SER A 25 -42.69 -9.13 0.63
N LEU A 26 -41.88 -9.68 -0.29
CA LEU A 26 -42.40 -10.68 -1.21
C LEU A 26 -41.30 -11.68 -1.59
N GLN A 27 -41.60 -12.95 -1.32
CA GLN A 27 -40.90 -14.12 -1.80
C GLN A 27 -41.06 -14.25 -3.33
N SER A 28 -40.02 -14.73 -4.00
CA SER A 28 -40.20 -15.52 -5.22
C SER A 28 -39.17 -16.64 -5.23
N ASP A 29 -39.69 -17.79 -4.80
CA ASP A 29 -39.25 -19.15 -5.10
C ASP A 29 -39.13 -19.35 -6.62
N VAL A 30 -37.96 -19.77 -7.11
CA VAL A 30 -37.82 -20.47 -8.40
C VAL A 30 -36.77 -21.56 -8.23
N THR A 31 -37.29 -22.77 -8.00
CA THR A 31 -36.88 -24.09 -8.48
C THR A 31 -35.62 -24.21 -9.35
N ASP A 32 -34.74 -25.10 -8.86
CA ASP A 32 -34.40 -26.41 -9.45
C ASP A 32 -33.73 -26.51 -10.84
N ARG A 33 -32.66 -27.32 -10.85
CA ARG A 33 -32.02 -28.03 -11.98
C ARG A 33 -31.07 -27.22 -12.86
N ARG A 34 -29.77 -27.48 -12.69
CA ARG A 34 -29.04 -28.34 -13.64
C ARG A 34 -27.71 -28.80 -13.05
N THR A 35 -27.72 -30.00 -12.48
CA THR A 35 -26.55 -30.88 -12.52
C THR A 35 -26.37 -31.33 -13.97
N GLU A 36 -25.39 -30.76 -14.65
CA GLU A 36 -24.79 -31.39 -15.82
C GLU A 36 -23.36 -31.77 -15.44
N SER A 37 -23.23 -33.01 -14.98
CA SER A 37 -22.04 -33.81 -15.28
C SER A 37 -21.90 -33.86 -16.78
N ILE A 38 -20.83 -33.26 -17.31
CA ILE A 38 -20.18 -33.80 -18.51
C ILE A 38 -18.70 -33.88 -18.17
N GLU A 39 -18.37 -35.07 -17.73
CA GLU A 39 -17.05 -35.67 -17.83
C GLU A 39 -16.72 -35.69 -19.32
N ASP A 40 -15.78 -34.86 -19.77
CA ASP A 40 -15.14 -35.14 -21.05
C ASP A 40 -13.63 -34.98 -20.94
N ALA A 41 -13.03 -36.16 -20.96
CA ALA A 41 -11.61 -36.39 -21.01
C ALA A 41 -11.02 -35.66 -22.21
N THR A 42 -10.25 -34.61 -21.94
CA THR A 42 -9.22 -34.17 -22.87
C THR A 42 -7.87 -34.39 -22.21
N SER A 43 -7.38 -35.62 -22.35
CA SER A 43 -5.98 -35.96 -22.18
C SER A 43 -5.18 -35.19 -23.22
N VAL A 44 -4.77 -33.97 -22.88
CA VAL A 44 -3.78 -33.25 -23.67
C VAL A 44 -2.45 -33.95 -23.44
N LEU A 45 -2.04 -34.70 -24.45
CA LEU A 45 -0.75 -35.30 -24.66
C LEU A 45 0.34 -34.25 -24.37
N TYR A 46 0.94 -34.29 -23.18
CA TYR A 46 2.15 -33.52 -22.90
C TYR A 46 3.29 -34.13 -23.71
N GLN A 47 3.46 -33.62 -24.93
CA GLN A 47 4.68 -33.78 -25.70
C GLN A 47 5.78 -33.07 -24.91
N GLN A 48 6.61 -33.84 -24.21
CA GLN A 48 7.81 -33.32 -23.55
C GLN A 48 8.70 -32.64 -24.61
N PRO A 49 9.03 -31.35 -24.49
CA PRO A 49 10.02 -30.74 -25.37
C PRO A 49 11.39 -31.36 -25.05
N ALA A 50 12.15 -31.69 -26.11
CA ALA A 50 13.46 -32.32 -26.03
C ALA A 50 14.42 -31.54 -25.09
N PRO A 51 15.36 -32.23 -24.41
CA PRO A 51 16.37 -31.58 -23.61
C PRO A 51 17.26 -30.70 -24.50
N PHE A 52 17.18 -29.39 -24.31
CA PHE A 52 18.11 -28.44 -24.91
C PHE A 52 19.50 -28.66 -24.33
N HIS A 53 20.37 -29.33 -25.08
CA HIS A 53 21.81 -29.28 -24.85
C HIS A 53 22.29 -27.84 -25.14
N ARG A 54 22.45 -27.05 -24.09
CA ARG A 54 23.14 -25.76 -24.16
C ARG A 54 24.64 -26.05 -24.29
N PRO A 55 25.31 -25.65 -25.39
CA PRO A 55 26.76 -25.81 -25.47
C PRO A 55 27.42 -24.98 -24.37
N SER A 56 28.14 -25.67 -23.48
CA SER A 56 29.11 -25.07 -22.57
C SER A 56 30.23 -24.45 -23.40
N GLY A 57 30.18 -23.14 -23.56
CA GLY A 57 31.20 -22.40 -24.28
C GLY A 57 31.14 -20.93 -23.92
N GLY A 58 32.25 -20.43 -23.38
CA GLY A 58 32.57 -19.01 -23.41
C GLY A 58 32.88 -18.42 -22.04
N MET A 59 34.14 -18.01 -21.89
CA MET A 59 34.65 -17.19 -20.82
C MET A 59 33.81 -15.92 -20.61
N ASN A 60 33.60 -15.55 -19.34
CA ASN A 60 33.37 -14.16 -18.97
C ASN A 60 34.08 -13.83 -17.65
N ASP A 61 35.42 -13.81 -17.70
CA ASP A 61 36.21 -12.84 -16.94
C ASP A 61 36.02 -11.47 -17.60
N GLY A 62 34.85 -10.91 -17.36
CA GLY A 62 34.41 -9.64 -17.91
C GLY A 62 33.81 -8.83 -16.78
N LEU A 63 34.68 -8.40 -15.87
CA LEU A 63 34.43 -7.44 -14.81
C LEU A 63 34.10 -6.07 -15.45
N GLN A 64 32.99 -5.96 -16.17
CA GLN A 64 32.43 -4.69 -16.59
C GLN A 64 31.45 -4.27 -15.51
N ASN A 65 32.07 -3.74 -14.44
CA ASN A 65 31.66 -2.54 -13.74
C ASN A 65 30.58 -1.81 -14.55
N SER A 66 29.31 -2.12 -14.28
CA SER A 66 28.25 -1.21 -14.66
C SER A 66 28.57 0.05 -13.88
N PRO A 67 28.85 1.20 -14.52
CA PRO A 67 28.90 2.44 -13.78
C PRO A 67 27.53 2.53 -13.13
N GLN A 68 27.50 2.34 -11.80
CA GLN A 68 26.36 2.76 -11.01
C GLN A 68 26.18 4.22 -11.42
N ARG A 69 25.15 4.48 -12.20
CA ARG A 69 24.71 5.83 -12.53
C ARG A 69 24.36 6.45 -11.18
N THR A 70 25.35 7.02 -10.49
CA THR A 70 25.16 8.12 -9.55
C THR A 70 24.88 9.35 -10.41
N ASP A 71 23.83 9.26 -11.23
CA ASP A 71 23.27 10.37 -11.99
C ASP A 71 22.59 11.25 -10.97
N ALA A 72 23.38 12.12 -10.34
CA ALA A 72 22.98 13.22 -9.48
C ALA A 72 22.21 12.82 -8.21
N GLU A 73 22.59 13.47 -7.11
CA GLU A 73 21.68 13.78 -6.01
C GLU A 73 20.54 14.68 -6.51
N SER A 74 19.77 14.24 -7.51
CA SER A 74 18.47 14.81 -7.77
C SER A 74 17.66 14.49 -6.52
N GLU A 75 17.53 15.48 -5.65
CA GLU A 75 16.71 15.48 -4.44
C GLU A 75 15.50 14.57 -4.67
N PHE A 76 15.59 13.33 -4.18
CA PHE A 76 14.60 12.30 -4.51
C PHE A 76 13.34 12.67 -3.76
N ARG A 77 12.40 13.25 -4.48
CA ARG A 77 11.13 13.71 -3.94
C ARG A 77 10.08 12.63 -4.06
N ILE A 78 9.30 12.52 -3.00
CA ILE A 78 8.18 11.60 -2.91
C ILE A 78 7.07 12.08 -3.85
N ARG A 79 6.33 11.13 -4.42
CA ARG A 79 5.27 11.34 -5.41
C ARG A 79 4.13 10.37 -5.13
N PRO A 80 2.89 10.72 -5.53
CA PRO A 80 1.74 9.84 -5.41
C PRO A 80 1.98 8.48 -6.07
N GLY A 81 1.47 7.43 -5.44
CA GLY A 81 1.59 6.05 -5.93
C GLY A 81 2.91 5.34 -5.64
N MET A 82 3.90 6.02 -5.03
CA MET A 82 5.12 5.38 -4.56
C MET A 82 4.88 4.54 -3.30
N GLU A 83 5.64 3.45 -3.18
CA GLU A 83 5.57 2.51 -2.07
C GLU A 83 6.82 2.62 -1.20
N PHE A 84 6.62 2.62 0.12
CA PHE A 84 7.65 2.71 1.13
C PHE A 84 7.54 1.52 2.07
N SER A 85 8.68 0.97 2.46
CA SER A 85 8.75 0.02 3.56
C SER A 85 9.15 0.78 4.81
N LEU A 86 8.32 0.69 5.84
CA LEU A 86 8.59 1.27 7.15
C LEU A 86 9.04 0.15 8.08
N LEU A 87 10.17 0.39 8.75
CA LEU A 87 10.69 -0.47 9.81
C LEU A 87 10.72 0.35 11.11
N ALA A 88 10.07 -0.15 12.15
CA ALA A 88 10.07 0.45 13.49
C ALA A 88 10.42 -0.63 14.51
N VAL A 89 11.42 -0.43 15.37
CA VAL A 89 11.84 -1.50 16.31
C VAL A 89 10.82 -1.68 17.43
N GLU A 90 10.12 -0.61 17.79
CA GLU A 90 9.32 -0.48 18.99
C GLU A 90 7.91 -1.07 18.85
N ASP A 91 7.33 -1.07 17.64
CA ASP A 91 5.97 -1.54 17.38
C ASP A 91 5.88 -2.28 16.05
N GLU A 92 5.32 -3.49 16.07
CA GLU A 92 5.12 -4.31 14.88
C GLU A 92 3.98 -3.80 13.99
N ASN A 93 3.01 -3.07 14.53
CA ASN A 93 1.88 -2.56 13.75
C ASN A 93 2.31 -1.47 12.76
N ILE A 94 3.36 -0.72 13.07
CA ILE A 94 3.92 0.33 12.21
C ILE A 94 4.81 -0.27 11.11
N LYS A 95 5.28 -1.50 11.29
CA LYS A 95 6.08 -2.21 10.28
C LYS A 95 5.19 -2.60 9.11
N GLY A 96 5.62 -2.28 7.90
CA GLY A 96 4.86 -2.69 6.73
C GLY A 96 5.26 -1.97 5.46
N ARG A 97 4.50 -2.25 4.40
CA ARG A 97 4.60 -1.54 3.12
C ARG A 97 3.40 -0.62 2.99
N PHE A 98 3.67 0.65 2.77
CA PHE A 98 2.68 1.70 2.69
C PHE A 98 2.83 2.44 1.37
N ARG A 99 1.70 2.75 0.75
CA ARG A 99 1.66 3.43 -0.53
C ARG A 99 1.09 4.82 -0.36
N VAL A 100 1.74 5.80 -0.97
CA VAL A 100 1.23 7.17 -1.02
C VAL A 100 0.00 7.17 -1.93
N ASN A 101 -1.11 7.67 -1.42
CA ASN A 101 -2.35 7.78 -2.17
C ASN A 101 -2.22 8.77 -3.33
N PHE A 102 -3.20 8.78 -4.23
CA PHE A 102 -3.22 9.70 -5.37
C PHE A 102 -3.30 11.17 -4.94
N ASP A 103 -3.85 11.44 -3.76
CA ASP A 103 -3.94 12.78 -3.16
C ASP A 103 -2.60 13.26 -2.57
N GLY A 104 -1.56 12.42 -2.55
CA GLY A 104 -0.27 12.72 -1.94
C GLY A 104 -0.17 12.31 -0.47
N ASP A 105 -1.22 11.75 0.11
CA ASP A 105 -1.28 11.37 1.52
C ASP A 105 -0.84 9.92 1.76
N LEU A 106 0.01 9.72 2.76
CA LEU A 106 0.42 8.44 3.29
C LEU A 106 -0.45 8.09 4.50
N LYS A 107 -1.27 7.04 4.37
CA LYS A 107 -2.09 6.52 5.48
C LYS A 107 -1.30 5.49 6.26
N LEU A 108 -1.16 5.73 7.54
CA LEU A 108 -0.41 4.90 8.46
C LEU A 108 -1.35 4.34 9.54
N PRO A 109 -0.91 3.32 10.30
CA PRO A 109 -1.68 2.78 11.42
C PRO A 109 -2.03 3.84 12.47
N TYR A 110 -3.04 3.54 13.28
CA TYR A 110 -3.54 4.45 14.33
C TYR A 110 -4.22 5.73 13.82
N ASP A 111 -4.81 5.67 12.62
CA ASP A 111 -5.49 6.80 11.96
C ASP A 111 -4.58 8.02 11.73
N VAL A 112 -3.28 7.75 11.56
CA VAL A 112 -2.27 8.76 11.27
C VAL A 112 -2.21 8.96 9.76
N THR A 113 -2.34 10.22 9.32
CA THR A 113 -2.21 10.62 7.92
C THR A 113 -1.12 11.67 7.80
N VAL A 114 -0.15 11.44 6.91
CA VAL A 114 0.98 12.34 6.65
C VAL A 114 0.96 12.74 5.18
N HIS A 115 1.06 14.04 4.89
CA HIS A 115 1.16 14.51 3.52
C HIS A 115 2.59 14.30 3.01
N ALA A 116 2.78 13.41 2.04
CA ALA A 116 4.09 12.95 1.61
C ALA A 116 4.53 13.53 0.25
N ASP A 117 3.62 14.10 -0.55
CA ASP A 117 3.97 14.60 -1.88
C ASP A 117 5.00 15.73 -1.84
N GLY A 118 6.02 15.62 -2.69
CA GLY A 118 7.09 16.62 -2.81
C GLY A 118 8.12 16.64 -1.68
N LEU A 119 7.95 15.84 -0.62
CA LEU A 119 8.91 15.71 0.49
C LEU A 119 10.12 14.85 0.10
N THR A 120 11.27 15.09 0.74
CA THR A 120 12.40 14.15 0.69
C THR A 120 12.19 12.97 1.64
N LYS A 121 12.99 11.91 1.51
CA LYS A 121 12.91 10.75 2.41
C LYS A 121 13.13 11.17 3.88
N GLU A 122 14.08 12.06 4.12
CA GLU A 122 14.44 12.55 5.45
C GLU A 122 13.29 13.36 6.06
N GLN A 123 12.69 14.24 5.28
CA GLN A 123 11.53 15.04 5.70
C GLN A 123 10.33 14.16 6.02
N LEU A 124 10.04 13.18 5.16
CA LEU A 124 8.95 12.22 5.43
C LEU A 124 9.20 11.47 6.73
N ARG A 125 10.43 11.02 6.98
CA ARG A 125 10.77 10.34 8.24
C ARG A 125 10.52 11.25 9.44
N GLU A 126 10.95 12.50 9.39
CA GLU A 126 10.73 13.48 10.46
C GLU A 126 9.24 13.71 10.73
N GLU A 127 8.44 13.91 9.68
CA GLU A 127 6.98 14.07 9.77
C GLU A 127 6.30 12.83 10.38
N ILE A 128 6.73 11.62 9.99
CA ILE A 128 6.17 10.39 10.55
C ILE A 128 6.53 10.26 12.04
N VAL A 129 7.79 10.54 12.42
CA VAL A 129 8.21 10.50 13.83
C VAL A 129 7.46 11.54 14.65
N GLU A 130 7.25 12.74 14.12
CA GLU A 130 6.48 13.80 14.78
C GLU A 130 5.01 13.40 14.95
N ALA A 131 4.38 12.87 13.91
CA ALA A 131 3.00 12.38 13.97
C ALA A 131 2.82 11.25 15.00
N TYR A 132 3.84 10.38 15.16
CA TYR A 132 3.82 9.31 16.15
C TYR A 132 4.25 9.73 17.56
N ALA A 133 4.85 10.91 17.75
CA ALA A 133 5.39 11.34 19.03
C ALA A 133 4.34 11.37 20.17
N HIS A 134 3.06 11.51 19.83
CA HIS A 134 1.97 11.49 20.80
C HIS A 134 1.62 10.10 21.33
N PHE A 135 1.92 9.05 20.58
CA PHE A 135 1.59 7.66 20.92
C PHE A 135 2.71 6.97 21.71
N PHE A 136 3.95 7.45 21.58
CA PHE A 136 5.12 6.88 22.23
C PHE A 136 5.72 7.81 23.27
N ARG A 137 6.22 7.25 24.38
CA ARG A 137 6.97 8.02 25.38
C ARG A 137 8.37 8.41 24.91
N VAL A 138 8.93 7.60 24.01
CA VAL A 138 10.23 7.81 23.37
C VAL A 138 9.95 7.74 21.87
N PRO A 139 10.44 8.71 21.06
CA PRO A 139 10.19 8.70 19.63
C PRO A 139 10.73 7.42 18.99
N PRO A 140 9.94 6.74 18.13
CA PRO A 140 10.37 5.49 17.50
C PRO A 140 11.48 5.74 16.48
N SER A 141 12.38 4.76 16.34
CA SER A 141 13.43 4.79 15.32
C SER A 141 12.90 4.20 14.01
N ILE A 142 12.76 5.05 12.99
CA ILE A 142 12.16 4.69 11.69
C ILE A 142 13.20 4.75 10.57
N GLU A 143 13.31 3.68 9.77
CA GLU A 143 14.26 3.54 8.63
C GLU A 143 13.59 3.45 7.24
#